data_AF-A0A955W1N9-F1
#
_entry.id   AF-A0A955W1N9-F1
#
_cell.length_a   1.000
_cell.length_b   1.000
_cell.length_c   1.000
_cell.angle_alpha   90.00
_cell.angle_beta   90.00
_cell.angle_gamma   90.00
#
_symmetry.space_group_name_H-M   'P 1'
#
loop_
_entity.id
_entity.type
_entity.pdbx_description
1 polymer ?
#
loop_
_entity_poly.entity_id
_entity_poly.type
_entity_poly.pdbx_seq_one_letter_code
_entity_poly.pdbx_strand_id
1 'polypeptide(L)'
;DYGPWEVDDGRDYRAEAFAEVIDGLHYCAAELVRLSGPRVPRVRRRRVYVCHPYRDDPQGNAARVADLCRALTDAGLVPIAPQLYLPAFVDEATQREEALALCLELLDVCDEVRVYGERISEGMRVELRHAEARGIPIRFAAGGDEP
;
A
#
# COMPACT_ATOMS: atom_id res chain seq x y z
N ASP A 1 -75.91 1.95 4.66
CA ASP A 1 -74.86 2.38 5.60
C ASP A 1 -73.59 1.57 5.41
N TYR A 2 -72.63 2.16 4.71
CA TYR A 2 -71.23 1.70 4.69
C TYR A 2 -70.42 2.86 5.27
N GLY A 3 -70.19 2.81 6.58
CA GLY A 3 -69.33 3.74 7.32
C GLY A 3 -67.89 3.22 7.38
N PRO A 4 -66.93 4.00 7.87
CA PRO A 4 -65.54 3.56 7.97
C PRO A 4 -65.48 2.39 8.95
N TRP A 5 -65.08 1.22 8.46
CA TRP A 5 -64.82 0.05 9.28
C TRP A 5 -63.53 0.33 10.06
N GLU A 6 -63.64 0.85 11.28
CA GLU A 6 -62.57 0.74 12.26
C GLU A 6 -62.53 -0.72 12.71
N VAL A 7 -61.68 -1.50 12.05
CA VAL A 7 -61.39 -2.89 12.43
C VAL A 7 -60.45 -2.82 13.62
N ASP A 8 -61.00 -2.86 14.82
CA ASP A 8 -60.23 -3.10 16.05
C ASP A 8 -59.99 -4.61 16.19
N ASP A 9 -58.94 -5.09 15.54
CA ASP A 9 -58.48 -6.48 15.64
C ASP A 9 -57.43 -6.68 16.74
N GLY A 10 -57.27 -5.70 17.64
CA GLY A 10 -56.32 -5.75 18.75
C GLY A 10 -54.85 -5.62 18.34
N ARG A 11 -54.57 -5.26 17.07
CA ARG A 11 -53.21 -5.12 16.57
C ARG A 11 -52.66 -3.71 16.75
N ASP A 12 -51.37 -3.64 17.08
CA ASP A 12 -50.61 -2.39 17.07
C ASP A 12 -49.90 -2.23 15.73
N TYR A 13 -50.64 -1.72 14.76
CA TYR A 13 -50.13 -1.46 13.40
C TYR A 13 -48.89 -0.56 13.38
N ARG A 14 -48.73 0.33 14.37
CA ARG A 14 -47.53 1.19 14.43
C ARG A 14 -46.31 0.38 14.83
N ALA A 15 -46.45 -0.48 15.84
CA ALA A 15 -45.39 -1.39 16.25
C ALA A 15 -45.05 -2.40 15.14
N GLU A 16 -46.07 -2.97 14.49
CA GLU A 16 -45.90 -3.91 13.37
C GLU A 16 -45.20 -3.24 12.18
N ALA A 17 -45.65 -2.07 11.73
CA ALA A 17 -45.03 -1.34 10.64
C ALA A 17 -43.57 -0.94 10.96
N PHE A 18 -43.29 -0.59 12.22
CA PHE A 18 -41.92 -0.30 12.65
C PHE A 18 -41.04 -1.55 12.60
N ALA A 19 -41.54 -2.71 13.05
CA ALA A 19 -40.82 -3.98 12.99
C ALA A 19 -40.48 -4.37 11.54
N GLU A 20 -41.44 -4.26 10.62
CA GLU A 20 -41.24 -4.54 9.19
C GLU A 20 -40.17 -3.65 8.55
N VAL A 21 -40.12 -2.37 8.91
CA VAL A 21 -39.07 -1.44 8.44
C VAL A 21 -37.69 -1.88 8.96
N ILE A 22 -37.60 -2.28 10.22
CA ILE A 22 -36.35 -2.76 10.82
C ILE A 22 -35.89 -4.06 10.14
N ASP A 23 -36.80 -4.99 9.87
CA ASP A 23 -36.48 -6.23 9.14
C ASP A 23 -36.02 -5.95 7.70
N GLY A 24 -36.69 -5.03 7.00
CA GLY A 24 -36.25 -4.56 5.69
C GLY A 24 -34.83 -4.00 5.70
N LEU A 25 -34.50 -3.18 6.71
CA LEU A 25 -33.14 -2.65 6.89
C LEU A 25 -32.12 -3.74 7.19
N HIS A 26 -32.47 -4.74 8.02
CA HIS A 26 -31.62 -5.89 8.30
C HIS A 26 -31.33 -6.70 7.04
N TYR A 27 -32.34 -6.94 6.20
CA TYR A 27 -32.18 -7.62 4.90
C TYR A 27 -31.24 -6.84 3.97
N CYS A 28 -31.43 -5.52 3.84
CA CYS A 28 -30.55 -4.69 3.04
C CYS A 28 -29.09 -4.72 3.55
N ALA A 29 -28.89 -4.63 4.87
CA ALA A 29 -27.55 -4.70 5.46
C ALA A 29 -26.89 -6.08 5.23
N ALA A 30 -27.64 -7.16 5.39
CA ALA A 30 -27.14 -8.52 5.17
C ALA A 30 -26.71 -8.73 3.71
N GLU A 31 -27.48 -8.23 2.73
CA GLU A 31 -27.08 -8.32 1.34
C GLU A 31 -25.92 -7.41 0.95
N LEU A 32 -25.80 -6.22 1.54
CA LEU A 32 -24.61 -5.38 1.35
C LEU A 32 -23.33 -6.10 1.82
N VAL A 33 -23.38 -6.84 2.93
CA VAL A 33 -22.24 -7.64 3.41
C VAL A 33 -21.93 -8.80 2.47
N ARG A 34 -22.95 -9.49 1.95
CA ARG A 34 -22.77 -10.58 0.97
C ARG A 34 -22.17 -10.09 -0.34
N LEU A 35 -22.64 -8.95 -0.84
CA LEU A 35 -22.14 -8.31 -2.06
C LEU A 35 -20.73 -7.73 -1.91
N SER A 36 -20.33 -7.35 -0.69
CA SER A 36 -19.00 -6.78 -0.42
C SER A 36 -17.85 -7.77 -0.64
N GLY A 37 -18.13 -9.06 -0.83
CA GLY A 37 -17.15 -10.11 -1.05
C GLY A 37 -16.23 -10.34 0.16
N PRO A 38 -15.41 -11.42 0.13
CA PRO A 38 -14.41 -11.64 1.17
C PRO A 38 -13.38 -10.52 1.13
N ARG A 39 -13.32 -9.71 2.20
CA ARG A 39 -12.20 -8.78 2.40
C ARG A 39 -10.96 -9.61 2.67
N VAL A 40 -9.96 -9.56 1.79
CA VAL A 40 -8.63 -10.11 2.09
C VAL A 40 -8.14 -9.42 3.37
N PRO A 41 -7.89 -10.14 4.47
CA PRO A 41 -7.39 -9.53 5.69
C PRO A 41 -6.07 -8.81 5.37
N ARG A 42 -6.09 -7.47 5.43
CA ARG A 42 -4.90 -6.66 5.15
C ARG A 42 -4.17 -6.44 6.47
N VAL A 43 -3.27 -7.36 6.82
CA VAL A 43 -2.22 -7.02 7.79
C VAL A 43 -1.35 -5.97 7.14
N ARG A 44 -1.24 -4.79 7.75
CA ARG A 44 -0.34 -3.74 7.27
C ARG A 44 1.09 -4.23 7.42
N ARG A 45 1.70 -4.63 6.31
CA ARG A 45 3.13 -4.94 6.23
C ARG A 45 3.93 -3.63 6.19
N ARG A 46 5.14 -3.66 6.75
CA ARG A 46 6.07 -2.51 6.69
C ARG A 46 6.59 -2.36 5.26
N ARG A 47 6.57 -1.12 4.76
CA ARG A 47 7.10 -0.75 3.44
C ARG A 47 8.56 -0.35 3.56
N VAL A 48 9.40 -0.91 2.72
CA VAL A 48 10.86 -0.72 2.77
C VAL A 48 11.31 -0.15 1.44
N TYR A 49 11.85 1.06 1.46
CA TYR A 49 12.51 1.63 0.29
C TYR A 49 13.86 0.96 0.09
N VAL A 50 14.11 0.38 -1.09
CA VAL A 50 15.36 -0.32 -1.42
C VAL A 50 16.33 0.67 -2.06
N CYS A 51 17.33 1.08 -1.29
CA CYS A 51 18.38 2.00 -1.72
C CYS A 51 19.64 1.18 -2.08
N HIS A 52 19.99 1.11 -3.36
CA HIS A 52 21.11 0.30 -3.88
C HIS A 52 21.79 1.04 -5.05
N PRO A 53 23.13 0.96 -5.22
CA PRO A 53 23.82 1.56 -6.36
C PRO A 53 23.38 0.90 -7.68
N TYR A 54 22.73 1.64 -8.58
CA TYR A 54 22.08 1.04 -9.76
C TYR A 54 22.77 1.33 -11.11
N ARG A 55 23.27 2.56 -11.31
CA ARG A 55 23.64 3.06 -12.65
C ARG A 55 24.84 2.40 -13.31
N ASP A 56 25.75 1.83 -12.53
CA ASP A 56 27.03 1.33 -13.05
C ASP A 56 26.88 0.06 -13.90
N ASP A 57 25.86 -0.75 -13.62
CA ASP A 57 25.51 -1.99 -14.34
C ASP A 57 23.98 -2.20 -14.27
N PRO A 58 23.16 -1.49 -15.06
CA PRO A 58 21.71 -1.53 -14.90
C PRO A 58 21.11 -2.93 -15.04
N GLN A 59 21.65 -3.78 -15.91
CA GLN A 59 21.15 -5.14 -16.16
C GLN A 59 21.48 -6.07 -15.00
N GLY A 60 22.73 -6.11 -14.53
CA GLY A 60 23.10 -6.93 -13.38
C GLY A 60 22.51 -6.40 -12.08
N ASN A 61 22.43 -5.08 -11.90
CA ASN A 61 21.83 -4.46 -10.72
C ASN A 61 20.31 -4.64 -10.68
N ALA A 62 19.61 -4.73 -11.83
CA ALA A 62 18.20 -5.09 -11.84
C ALA A 62 17.95 -6.47 -11.24
N ALA A 63 18.78 -7.47 -11.58
CA ALA A 63 18.68 -8.80 -10.99
C ALA A 63 18.96 -8.78 -9.48
N ARG A 64 20.05 -8.13 -9.05
CA ARG A 64 20.39 -7.98 -7.62
C ARG A 64 19.27 -7.32 -6.83
N VAL A 65 18.73 -6.21 -7.31
CA VAL A 65 17.62 -5.49 -6.66
C VAL A 65 16.35 -6.33 -6.65
N ALA A 66 16.07 -7.12 -7.69
CA ALA A 66 14.95 -8.05 -7.68
C ALA A 66 15.09 -9.16 -6.63
N ASP A 67 16.31 -9.67 -6.43
CA ASP A 67 16.60 -10.67 -5.41
C ASP A 67 16.47 -10.09 -3.99
N LEU A 68 16.94 -8.85 -3.78
CA LEU A 68 16.70 -8.08 -2.55
C LEU A 68 15.20 -7.89 -2.27
N CYS A 69 14.42 -7.52 -3.27
CA CYS A 69 12.97 -7.41 -3.16
C CYS A 69 12.32 -8.77 -2.79
N ARG A 70 12.80 -9.88 -3.37
CA ARG A 70 12.32 -11.22 -3.03
C ARG A 70 12.60 -11.54 -1.57
N ALA A 71 13.83 -11.35 -1.10
CA ALA A 71 14.21 -11.60 0.29
C ALA A 71 13.38 -10.76 1.30
N LEU A 72 13.14 -9.47 0.99
CA LEU A 72 12.28 -8.62 1.81
C LEU A 72 10.82 -9.12 1.82
N THR A 73 10.33 -9.59 0.68
CA THR A 73 8.97 -10.14 0.55
C THR A 73 8.82 -11.43 1.37
N ASP A 74 9.80 -12.32 1.32
CA ASP A 74 9.85 -13.56 2.11
C ASP A 74 9.90 -13.26 3.62
N ALA A 75 10.53 -12.15 4.01
CA ALA A 75 10.52 -11.63 5.38
C ALA A 75 9.20 -10.92 5.79
N GLY A 76 8.17 -10.93 4.92
CA GLY A 76 6.87 -10.32 5.20
C GLY A 76 6.83 -8.79 5.07
N LEU A 77 7.82 -8.19 4.40
CA LEU A 77 7.92 -6.75 4.13
C LEU A 77 7.40 -6.43 2.72
N VAL A 78 7.16 -5.15 2.44
CA VAL A 78 6.76 -4.66 1.10
C VAL A 78 7.90 -3.83 0.53
N PRO A 79 8.73 -4.37 -0.38
CA PRO A 79 9.82 -3.61 -0.98
C PRO A 79 9.29 -2.58 -1.99
N ILE A 80 9.86 -1.38 -1.97
CA ILE A 80 9.66 -0.33 -2.97
C ILE A 80 11.02 -0.06 -3.61
N ALA A 81 11.18 -0.42 -4.88
CA ALA A 81 12.42 -0.29 -5.63
C ALA A 81 12.15 0.43 -6.97
N PRO A 82 12.05 1.78 -6.97
CA PRO A 82 11.70 2.56 -8.16
C PRO A 82 12.64 2.30 -9.34
N GLN A 83 13.91 2.02 -9.06
CA GLN A 83 14.94 1.69 -10.06
C GLN A 83 14.61 0.46 -10.93
N LEU A 84 13.66 -0.39 -10.53
CA LEU A 84 13.24 -1.53 -11.36
C LEU A 84 12.18 -1.17 -12.41
N TYR A 85 11.36 -0.15 -12.18
CA TYR A 85 10.19 0.13 -13.04
C TYR A 85 10.14 1.55 -13.58
N LEU A 86 10.68 2.56 -12.89
CA LEU A 86 10.74 3.92 -13.44
C LEU A 86 11.47 3.98 -14.78
N PRO A 87 12.60 3.27 -15.01
CA PRO A 87 13.28 3.29 -16.32
C PRO A 87 12.42 2.78 -17.49
N ALA A 88 11.33 2.05 -17.22
CA ALA A 88 10.45 1.57 -18.28
C ALA A 88 9.58 2.68 -18.89
N PHE A 89 9.45 3.83 -18.20
CA PHE A 89 8.59 4.94 -18.64
C PHE A 89 9.10 6.35 -18.30
N VAL A 90 10.26 6.46 -17.64
CA VAL A 90 10.94 7.74 -17.35
C VAL A 90 12.38 7.63 -17.83
N ASP A 91 12.75 8.47 -18.80
CA ASP A 91 14.13 8.53 -19.29
C ASP A 91 14.96 9.44 -18.37
N GLU A 92 15.83 8.84 -17.57
CA GLU A 92 16.67 9.58 -16.62
C GLU A 92 17.62 10.59 -17.30
N ALA A 93 17.97 10.40 -18.58
CA ALA A 93 18.84 11.33 -19.30
C ALA A 93 18.14 12.66 -19.63
N THR A 94 16.82 12.62 -19.85
CA THR A 94 16.03 13.80 -20.25
C THR A 94 15.06 14.28 -19.16
N GLN A 95 14.68 13.40 -18.23
CA GLN A 95 13.66 13.62 -17.22
C GLN A 95 14.21 13.38 -15.80
N ARG A 96 15.48 13.74 -15.55
CA ARG A 96 16.17 13.49 -14.28
C ARG A 96 15.42 14.05 -13.05
N GLU A 97 14.87 15.26 -13.15
CA GLU A 97 14.16 15.91 -12.04
C GLU A 97 12.85 15.19 -11.73
N GLU A 98 12.10 14.78 -12.76
CA GLU A 98 10.86 14.00 -12.63
C GLU A 98 11.13 12.62 -12.01
N ALA A 99 12.17 11.92 -12.51
CA ALA A 99 12.58 10.63 -11.95
C ALA A 99 12.92 10.74 -10.46
N LEU A 100 13.64 11.81 -10.08
CA LEU A 100 13.97 12.06 -8.69
C LEU A 100 12.72 12.38 -7.86
N ALA A 101 11.82 13.24 -8.34
CA ALA A 101 10.59 13.59 -7.64
C ALA A 101 9.75 12.33 -7.33
N LEU A 102 9.57 11.46 -8.33
CA LEU A 102 8.86 10.18 -8.16
C LEU A 102 9.55 9.26 -7.14
N CYS A 103 10.87 9.14 -7.18
CA CYS A 103 11.61 8.37 -6.18
C CYS A 103 11.36 8.90 -4.75
N LEU A 104 11.38 10.22 -4.55
CA LEU A 104 11.19 10.83 -3.24
C LEU A 104 9.75 10.70 -2.74
N GLU A 105 8.74 10.83 -3.61
CA GLU A 105 7.34 10.58 -3.26
C GLU A 105 7.10 9.12 -2.84
N LEU A 106 7.75 8.18 -3.53
CA LEU A 106 7.71 6.76 -3.18
C LEU A 106 8.45 6.47 -1.86
N LEU A 107 9.53 7.20 -1.59
CA LEU A 107 10.24 7.12 -0.31
C LEU A 107 9.38 7.64 0.84
N ASP A 108 8.62 8.72 0.64
CA ASP A 108 7.76 9.35 1.66
C ASP A 108 6.67 8.43 2.20
N VAL A 109 6.23 7.46 1.39
CA VAL A 109 5.25 6.46 1.82
C VAL A 109 5.90 5.24 2.48
N CYS A 110 7.22 5.17 2.61
CA CYS A 110 7.90 4.01 3.22
C CYS A 110 7.99 4.11 4.74
N ASP A 111 8.08 2.95 5.40
CA ASP A 111 8.25 2.85 6.86
C ASP A 111 9.74 2.86 7.26
N GLU A 112 10.65 2.64 6.31
CA GLU A 112 12.11 2.77 6.45
C GLU A 112 12.79 2.74 5.07
N VAL A 113 14.05 3.19 5.04
CA VAL A 113 14.99 2.97 3.95
C VAL A 113 15.95 1.86 4.34
N ARG A 114 16.17 0.90 3.43
CA ARG A 114 17.21 -0.12 3.58
C ARG A 114 18.28 0.06 2.52
N VAL A 115 19.51 0.21 2.99
CA VAL A 115 20.68 0.56 2.18
C VAL A 115 21.51 -0.69 1.92
N TYR A 116 21.77 -0.94 0.64
CA TYR A 116 22.52 -2.09 0.12
C TYR A 116 23.70 -1.63 -0.74
N GLY A 117 24.65 -2.54 -0.95
CA GLY A 117 25.90 -2.29 -1.68
C GLY A 117 27.03 -1.70 -0.83
N GLU A 118 28.27 -1.88 -1.30
CA GLU A 118 29.50 -1.48 -0.59
C GLU A 118 29.78 0.04 -0.64
N ARG A 119 29.08 0.77 -1.52
CA ARG A 119 29.31 2.20 -1.76
C ARG A 119 28.00 2.98 -1.83
N ILE A 120 28.05 4.21 -1.35
CA ILE A 120 26.94 5.16 -1.45
C ILE A 120 27.12 6.02 -2.72
N SER A 121 26.28 5.78 -3.71
CA SER A 121 26.22 6.56 -4.95
C SER A 121 25.65 7.97 -4.71
N GLU A 122 25.82 8.88 -5.67
CA GLU A 122 25.25 10.23 -5.57
C GLU A 122 23.72 10.22 -5.46
N GLY A 123 23.04 9.37 -6.23
CA GLY A 123 21.58 9.20 -6.16
C GLY A 123 21.14 8.75 -4.77
N MET A 124 21.85 7.78 -4.19
CA MET A 124 21.58 7.30 -2.83
C MET A 124 21.76 8.41 -1.80
N ARG A 125 22.77 9.29 -1.92
CA ARG A 125 22.94 10.42 -0.97
C ARG A 125 21.72 11.35 -0.96
N VAL A 126 21.08 11.54 -2.11
CA VAL A 126 19.87 12.36 -2.20
C VAL A 126 18.72 11.68 -1.45
N GLU A 127 18.51 10.39 -1.68
CA GLU A 127 17.48 9.59 -1.00
C GLU A 127 17.70 9.55 0.53
N LEU A 128 18.94 9.34 0.97
CA LEU A 128 19.28 9.28 2.39
C LEU A 128 19.09 10.62 3.09
N ARG A 129 19.53 11.74 2.49
CA ARG A 129 19.27 13.08 3.04
C ARG A 129 17.78 13.38 3.13
N HIS A 130 17.00 12.96 2.14
CA HIS A 130 15.54 13.13 2.16
C HIS A 130 14.91 12.30 3.29
N ALA A 131 15.31 11.04 3.44
CA ALA A 131 14.84 10.19 4.53
C ALA A 131 15.19 10.75 5.92
N GLU A 132 16.42 11.24 6.11
CA GLU A 132 16.83 11.94 7.34
C GLU A 132 15.95 13.16 7.63
N ALA A 133 15.72 14.01 6.62
CA ALA A 133 14.90 15.21 6.76
C ALA A 133 13.42 14.89 7.10
N ARG A 134 12.93 13.71 6.71
CA ARG A 134 11.56 13.24 6.99
C ARG A 134 11.46 12.36 8.24
N GLY A 135 12.57 12.09 8.93
CA GLY A 135 12.60 11.20 10.09
C GLY A 135 12.30 9.73 9.74
N ILE A 136 12.51 9.34 8.48
CA ILE A 136 12.31 7.96 8.03
C ILE A 136 13.55 7.15 8.44
N PRO A 137 13.39 6.04 9.20
CA PRO A 137 14.53 5.26 9.68
C PRO A 137 15.38 4.72 8.54
N ILE A 138 16.69 4.90 8.63
CA ILE A 138 17.68 4.36 7.67
C ILE A 138 18.35 3.14 8.32
N ARG A 139 18.37 2.02 7.60
CA ARG A 139 19.05 0.79 8.04
C ARG A 139 20.03 0.32 6.98
N PHE A 140 21.28 0.16 7.35
CA PHE A 140 22.28 -0.49 6.51
C PHE A 140 22.11 -2.00 6.62
N ALA A 141 22.08 -2.67 5.47
CA ALA A 141 22.16 -4.12 5.42
C ALA A 141 23.54 -4.56 5.95
N ALA A 142 23.59 -5.61 6.77
CA ALA A 142 24.87 -6.19 7.18
C ALA A 142 25.56 -6.80 5.95
N GLY A 143 26.90 -6.90 5.95
CA GLY A 143 27.70 -7.40 4.83
C GLY A 143 27.49 -8.88 4.44
N GLY A 144 26.37 -9.49 4.83
CA GLY A 144 25.89 -10.81 4.39
C GLY A 144 24.38 -10.87 4.17
N ASP A 145 23.68 -9.72 4.16
CA ASP A 145 22.24 -9.61 3.89
C ASP A 145 21.93 -9.39 2.40
N GLU A 146 22.96 -9.42 1.55
CA GLU A 146 22.85 -9.39 0.09
C GLU A 146 22.87 -10.86 -0.41
N PRO A 147 21.79 -11.33 -1.07
CA PRO A 147 21.63 -12.73 -1.47
C PRO A 147 22.60 -13.19 -2.57
#